data_AF-A0A2P5MB89-F1
#
_entry.id   AF-A0A2P5MB89-F1
#
_cell.length_a   1.000
_cell.length_b   1.000
_cell.length_c   1.000
_cell.angle_alpha   90.00
_cell.angle_beta   90.00
_cell.angle_gamma   90.00
#
_symmetry.space_group_name_H-M   'P 1'
#
loop_
_entity.id
_entity.type
_entity.pdbx_description
1 polymer ?
#
loop_
_entity_poly.entity_id
_entity_poly.type
_entity_poly.pdbx_seq_one_letter_code
_entity_poly.pdbx_strand_id
1 'polypeptide(L)'
;MFKIKSFIAKIFAITTVGFATNGCAAVLTCENRLVEAAIPQNAFFLPENDATQLQKALDTHTSIRLVPGGNYRRSFAIKLSSNQSIYGLAGTKLPAITVSEGTTNTLISGVSPEKIVFTGSNSPIQGNCLNRITNSKLQINNAIFVNNLIIDLEKVPIDINTSQKGYIKGNRFIRTMVHGSYPAIKLIGDSAKQSQDNLFVWTNILTPHGDGIIIKNQKNISFIGIDAESWNWSKKATYPGMMNVMDTDFISILMSNGGDNRSKLGQYYNLDAKKAVLLSTRIGPTQKPGIILGSHVEKLLTIDARDIGLTKSNQATQVIDIYKNSNPVIVDNKQTIQPENIAPSTRDAINNLLNIDKAVYDAWKKPVFEAIPDPAGAQWQVNLSKQPDSSDAIQKLIDQNGIAQLNAGIYYISKPLKLKKNQGIIGVGATKTAIVAKSPNIDMIIGDDRINFIDGGNTTSFVLADLTLQGGRNGIYH
;
A
#
# COMPACT_ATOMS: atom_id res chain seq x y z
N MET A 1 -64.56 -35.50 33.75
CA MET A 1 -64.02 -36.10 34.99
C MET A 1 -63.03 -37.19 34.55
N PHE A 2 -61.72 -37.05 34.83
CA PHE A 2 -60.61 -38.04 34.75
C PHE A 2 -60.47 -38.92 33.47
N LYS A 3 -59.30 -39.16 32.84
CA LYS A 3 -57.96 -39.48 33.37
C LYS A 3 -56.94 -39.51 32.22
N ILE A 4 -55.69 -39.15 32.55
CA ILE A 4 -54.43 -39.30 31.80
C ILE A 4 -54.07 -40.79 31.59
N LYS A 5 -53.47 -41.16 30.45
CA LYS A 5 -52.36 -42.15 30.40
C LYS A 5 -51.35 -41.89 29.26
N SER A 6 -50.11 -41.83 29.72
CA SER A 6 -48.80 -41.81 29.06
C SER A 6 -48.60 -42.88 27.97
N PHE A 7 -47.86 -42.53 26.91
CA PHE A 7 -47.19 -43.50 26.03
C PHE A 7 -45.71 -43.13 25.86
N ILE A 8 -44.87 -44.08 26.24
CA ILE A 8 -43.40 -44.07 26.20
C ILE A 8 -42.97 -44.39 24.76
N ALA A 9 -42.19 -43.51 24.13
CA ALA A 9 -41.53 -43.79 22.86
C ALA A 9 -40.07 -44.19 23.10
N LYS A 10 -39.72 -45.42 22.68
CA LYS A 10 -38.36 -45.97 22.66
C LYS A 10 -37.52 -45.22 21.61
N ILE A 11 -36.39 -44.66 22.05
CA ILE A 11 -35.34 -44.12 21.18
C ILE A 11 -34.52 -45.29 20.63
N PHE A 12 -34.50 -45.45 19.30
CA PHE A 12 -33.52 -46.26 18.59
C PHE A 12 -32.23 -45.43 18.46
N ALA A 13 -31.15 -45.89 19.07
CA ALA A 13 -29.81 -45.36 18.84
C ALA A 13 -29.28 -45.89 17.50
N ILE A 14 -29.27 -45.04 16.48
CA ILE A 14 -28.49 -45.28 15.25
C ILE A 14 -27.07 -44.78 15.55
N THR A 15 -26.13 -45.71 15.69
CA THR A 15 -24.71 -45.43 15.80
C THR A 15 -24.18 -45.07 14.41
N THR A 16 -24.18 -43.78 14.07
CA THR A 16 -23.46 -43.27 12.90
C THR A 16 -21.97 -43.32 13.20
N VAL A 17 -21.28 -44.26 12.56
CA VAL A 17 -19.81 -44.28 12.49
C VAL A 17 -19.39 -43.03 11.71
N GLY A 18 -18.93 -42.01 12.44
CA GLY A 18 -18.37 -40.79 11.85
C GLY A 18 -17.05 -41.10 11.19
N PHE A 19 -17.04 -41.16 9.85
CA PHE A 19 -15.80 -41.04 9.09
C PHE A 19 -15.27 -39.61 9.29
N ALA A 20 -14.09 -39.49 9.91
CA ALA A 20 -13.37 -38.23 9.96
C ALA A 20 -13.05 -37.78 8.52
N THR A 21 -13.82 -36.83 8.01
CA THR A 21 -13.44 -36.12 6.79
C THR A 21 -12.17 -35.34 7.11
N ASN A 22 -11.06 -35.69 6.44
CA ASN A 22 -9.86 -34.87 6.38
C ASN A 22 -10.27 -33.46 5.96
N GLY A 23 -10.39 -32.55 6.93
CA GLY A 23 -10.75 -31.17 6.66
C GLY A 23 -9.63 -30.54 5.85
N CYS A 24 -9.89 -30.27 4.56
CA CYS A 24 -9.04 -29.36 3.80
C CYS A 24 -9.04 -28.03 4.54
N ALA A 25 -7.89 -27.65 5.11
CA ALA A 25 -7.72 -26.36 5.75
C ALA A 25 -8.15 -25.26 4.75
N ALA A 26 -8.99 -24.34 5.21
CA ALA A 26 -9.49 -23.26 4.36
C ALA A 26 -8.32 -22.45 3.81
N VAL A 27 -8.33 -22.16 2.50
CA VAL A 27 -7.30 -21.34 1.87
C VAL A 27 -7.39 -19.93 2.46
N LEU A 28 -6.30 -19.48 3.06
CA LEU A 28 -6.22 -18.13 3.61
C LEU A 28 -6.32 -17.08 2.51
N THR A 29 -6.96 -15.95 2.83
CA THR A 29 -6.96 -14.78 1.97
C THR A 29 -5.53 -14.23 1.82
N CYS A 30 -5.27 -13.50 0.75
CA CYS A 30 -3.94 -12.91 0.53
C CYS A 30 -3.58 -11.92 1.64
N GLU A 31 -4.58 -11.21 2.20
CA GLU A 31 -4.45 -10.35 3.38
C GLU A 31 -3.97 -11.12 4.60
N ASN A 32 -4.58 -12.26 4.91
CA ASN A 32 -4.15 -13.07 6.05
C ASN A 32 -2.74 -13.62 5.84
N ARG A 33 -2.42 -14.08 4.62
CA ARG A 33 -1.07 -14.56 4.27
C ARG A 33 0.01 -13.49 4.33
N LEU A 34 -0.34 -12.21 4.10
CA LEU A 34 0.59 -11.09 4.28
C LEU A 34 0.99 -10.87 5.74
N VAL A 35 0.10 -11.20 6.68
CA VAL A 35 0.32 -11.02 8.12
C VAL A 35 1.12 -12.16 8.73
N GLU A 36 1.03 -13.38 8.16
CA GLU A 36 1.67 -14.57 8.75
C GLU A 36 3.21 -14.51 8.76
N ALA A 37 3.82 -14.18 7.63
CA ALA A 37 5.26 -14.07 7.48
C ALA A 37 5.62 -13.28 6.21
N ALA A 38 6.71 -12.52 6.27
CA ALA A 38 7.35 -11.93 5.10
C ALA A 38 7.90 -13.00 4.15
N ILE A 39 8.47 -14.10 4.69
CA ILE A 39 8.82 -15.31 3.93
C ILE A 39 8.36 -16.57 4.68
N PRO A 40 7.25 -17.20 4.27
CA PRO A 40 6.75 -18.40 4.92
C PRO A 40 7.62 -19.62 4.64
N GLN A 41 8.07 -20.32 5.69
CA GLN A 41 8.97 -21.48 5.56
C GLN A 41 8.32 -22.71 4.92
N ASN A 42 7.00 -22.80 4.95
CA ASN A 42 6.23 -23.85 4.29
C ASN A 42 6.02 -23.59 2.78
N ALA A 43 6.42 -22.43 2.24
CA ALA A 43 6.48 -22.22 0.80
C ALA A 43 7.68 -22.96 0.19
N PHE A 44 7.50 -23.49 -1.03
CA PHE A 44 8.55 -24.22 -1.72
C PHE A 44 9.74 -23.29 -2.03
N PHE A 45 10.93 -23.68 -1.59
CA PHE A 45 12.14 -22.92 -1.87
C PHE A 45 12.63 -23.22 -3.28
N LEU A 46 12.70 -22.18 -4.13
CA LEU A 46 13.28 -22.28 -5.46
C LEU A 46 14.66 -21.63 -5.48
N PRO A 47 15.76 -22.40 -5.58
CA PRO A 47 17.11 -21.84 -5.72
C PRO A 47 17.24 -20.97 -6.98
N GLU A 48 18.12 -19.97 -6.96
CA GLU A 48 18.37 -19.10 -8.11
C GLU A 48 18.91 -19.86 -9.34
N ASN A 49 19.66 -20.95 -9.12
CA ASN A 49 20.16 -21.80 -10.21
C ASN A 49 19.03 -22.48 -10.99
N ASP A 50 17.87 -22.65 -10.37
CA ASP A 50 16.67 -23.22 -10.98
C ASP A 50 15.70 -22.14 -11.50
N ALA A 51 16.18 -20.92 -11.73
CA ALA A 51 15.34 -19.80 -12.15
C ALA A 51 14.47 -20.12 -13.37
N THR A 52 14.95 -20.91 -14.33
CA THR A 52 14.19 -21.31 -15.53
C THR A 52 12.97 -22.19 -15.23
N GLN A 53 12.88 -22.75 -14.02
CA GLN A 53 11.77 -23.58 -13.55
C GLN A 53 10.69 -22.79 -12.79
N LEU A 54 10.77 -21.45 -12.76
CA LEU A 54 9.90 -20.60 -11.96
C LEU A 54 8.39 -20.86 -12.18
N GLN A 55 7.95 -20.92 -13.44
CA GLN A 55 6.54 -21.22 -13.76
C GLN A 55 6.15 -22.64 -13.28
N LYS A 56 7.00 -23.64 -13.57
CA LYS A 56 6.75 -25.03 -13.17
C LYS A 56 6.64 -25.17 -11.65
N ALA A 57 7.47 -24.45 -10.90
CA ALA A 57 7.43 -24.45 -9.44
C ALA A 57 6.12 -23.84 -8.90
N LEU A 58 5.63 -22.75 -9.52
CA LEU A 58 4.33 -22.16 -9.19
C LEU A 58 3.17 -23.12 -9.47
N ASP A 59 3.20 -23.79 -10.62
CA ASP A 59 2.15 -24.72 -11.03
C ASP A 59 2.12 -25.97 -10.14
N THR A 60 3.27 -26.40 -9.62
CA THR A 60 3.39 -27.59 -8.78
C THR A 60 3.09 -27.29 -7.31
N HIS A 61 3.62 -26.20 -6.76
CA HIS A 61 3.62 -25.96 -5.31
C HIS A 61 2.63 -24.89 -4.87
N THR A 62 2.06 -24.12 -5.80
CA THR A 62 1.20 -22.93 -5.59
C THR A 62 1.87 -21.77 -4.86
N SER A 63 2.72 -22.02 -3.88
CA SER A 63 3.38 -21.04 -3.04
C SER A 63 4.89 -21.27 -3.07
N ILE A 64 5.64 -20.29 -3.58
CA ILE A 64 7.10 -20.38 -3.69
C ILE A 64 7.78 -19.24 -2.96
N ARG A 65 8.93 -19.54 -2.36
CA ARG A 65 9.85 -18.56 -1.79
C ARG A 65 11.17 -18.58 -2.56
N LEU A 66 11.69 -17.40 -2.82
CA LEU A 66 12.86 -17.16 -3.66
C LEU A 66 14.08 -16.81 -2.81
N VAL A 67 15.27 -16.98 -3.39
CA VAL A 67 16.51 -16.52 -2.78
C VAL A 67 16.47 -14.99 -2.67
N PRO A 68 16.68 -14.42 -1.47
CA PRO A 68 16.78 -12.97 -1.29
C PRO A 68 17.84 -12.36 -2.21
N GLY A 69 17.49 -11.30 -2.95
CA GLY A 69 18.40 -10.66 -3.90
C GLY A 69 18.67 -11.45 -5.18
N GLY A 70 18.12 -12.66 -5.32
CA GLY A 70 18.36 -13.54 -6.47
C GLY A 70 17.76 -13.00 -7.76
N ASN A 71 18.36 -13.36 -8.90
CA ASN A 71 17.93 -12.94 -10.23
C ASN A 71 17.24 -14.05 -11.02
N TYR A 72 15.92 -14.00 -11.06
CA TYR A 72 15.07 -14.96 -11.78
C TYR A 72 14.67 -14.49 -13.19
N ARG A 73 15.22 -13.37 -13.69
CA ARG A 73 14.93 -12.88 -15.06
C ARG A 73 15.41 -13.81 -16.18
N ARG A 74 16.17 -14.86 -15.85
CA ARG A 74 16.50 -15.96 -16.78
C ARG A 74 15.27 -16.82 -17.12
N SER A 75 14.21 -16.76 -16.32
CA SER A 75 12.92 -17.35 -16.66
C SER A 75 12.22 -16.57 -17.77
N PHE A 76 11.38 -17.25 -18.54
CA PHE A 76 10.36 -16.59 -19.35
C PHE A 76 9.35 -15.84 -18.47
N ALA A 77 8.60 -14.92 -19.08
CA ALA A 77 7.47 -14.28 -18.43
C ALA A 77 6.52 -15.32 -17.83
N ILE A 78 6.08 -15.06 -16.60
CA ILE A 78 5.25 -16.01 -15.84
C ILE A 78 3.79 -15.55 -15.80
N LYS A 79 2.89 -16.52 -15.68
CA LYS A 79 1.45 -16.32 -15.51
C LYS A 79 1.03 -16.80 -14.14
N LEU A 80 0.36 -15.94 -13.38
CA LEU A 80 -0.22 -16.29 -12.10
C LEU A 80 -1.69 -16.73 -12.23
N SER A 81 -1.99 -17.83 -11.57
CA SER A 81 -3.32 -18.42 -11.41
C SER A 81 -3.79 -18.28 -9.97
N SER A 82 -5.09 -18.50 -9.73
CA SER A 82 -5.68 -18.30 -8.41
C SER A 82 -4.97 -19.05 -7.29
N ASN A 83 -4.93 -18.44 -6.11
CA ASN A 83 -4.26 -18.95 -4.90
C ASN A 83 -2.72 -19.03 -4.97
N GLN A 84 -2.09 -18.73 -6.11
CA GLN A 84 -0.63 -18.78 -6.20
C GLN A 84 0.04 -17.61 -5.45
N SER A 85 1.21 -17.89 -4.87
CA SER A 85 2.01 -16.92 -4.14
C SER A 85 3.49 -16.96 -4.52
N ILE A 86 4.09 -15.77 -4.63
CA ILE A 86 5.53 -15.58 -4.78
C ILE A 86 6.02 -14.70 -3.63
N TYR A 87 6.99 -15.24 -2.87
CA TYR A 87 7.66 -14.53 -1.79
C TYR A 87 9.14 -14.32 -2.14
N GLY A 88 9.60 -13.08 -2.08
CA GLY A 88 11.00 -12.71 -2.13
C GLY A 88 11.35 -11.70 -1.03
N LEU A 89 12.54 -11.12 -1.15
CA LEU A 89 12.96 -9.95 -0.38
C LEU A 89 13.58 -8.88 -1.28
N ALA A 90 13.88 -7.72 -0.69
CA ALA A 90 14.56 -6.60 -1.36
C ALA A 90 15.68 -7.08 -2.30
N GLY A 91 15.64 -6.62 -3.55
CA GLY A 91 16.59 -7.00 -4.60
C GLY A 91 16.24 -8.25 -5.41
N THR A 92 15.24 -9.05 -5.02
CA THR A 92 14.83 -10.25 -5.78
C THR A 92 14.19 -9.84 -7.11
N LYS A 93 14.82 -10.19 -8.24
CA LYS A 93 14.40 -9.77 -9.58
C LYS A 93 13.59 -10.87 -10.25
N LEU A 94 12.47 -10.50 -10.87
CA LEU A 94 11.60 -11.41 -11.62
C LEU A 94 11.46 -10.97 -13.08
N PRO A 95 11.10 -11.89 -14.00
CA PRO A 95 10.64 -11.51 -15.34
C PRO A 95 9.28 -10.80 -15.26
N ALA A 96 8.71 -10.42 -16.40
CA ALA A 96 7.34 -9.94 -16.45
C ALA A 96 6.34 -10.96 -15.88
N ILE A 97 5.32 -10.46 -15.16
CA ILE A 97 4.24 -11.25 -14.58
C ILE A 97 2.92 -10.86 -15.23
N THR A 98 2.13 -11.85 -15.67
CA THR A 98 0.78 -11.65 -16.17
C THR A 98 -0.25 -12.28 -15.23
N VAL A 99 -1.31 -11.55 -14.93
CA VAL A 99 -2.48 -12.03 -14.19
C VAL A 99 -3.70 -11.90 -15.11
N SER A 100 -4.34 -13.03 -15.40
CA SER A 100 -5.48 -13.08 -16.31
C SER A 100 -6.82 -12.90 -15.58
N GLU A 101 -7.86 -12.56 -16.33
CA GLU A 101 -9.26 -12.55 -15.89
C GLU A 101 -9.65 -13.81 -15.11
N GLY A 102 -10.49 -13.63 -14.09
CA GLY A 102 -10.93 -14.71 -13.20
C GLY A 102 -9.91 -15.11 -12.12
N THR A 103 -8.67 -14.60 -12.16
CA THR A 103 -7.69 -14.91 -11.12
C THR A 103 -8.07 -14.25 -9.78
N THR A 104 -8.05 -15.06 -8.73
CA THR A 104 -8.39 -14.63 -7.37
C THR A 104 -7.33 -15.04 -6.35
N ASN A 105 -7.23 -14.26 -5.28
CA ASN A 105 -6.42 -14.63 -4.12
C ASN A 105 -4.95 -14.95 -4.46
N THR A 106 -4.29 -14.20 -5.34
CA THR A 106 -2.83 -14.32 -5.55
C THR A 106 -2.06 -13.39 -4.63
N LEU A 107 -0.80 -13.71 -4.35
CA LEU A 107 0.10 -12.84 -3.60
C LEU A 107 1.46 -12.72 -4.28
N ILE A 108 1.91 -11.48 -4.48
CA ILE A 108 3.27 -11.16 -4.93
C ILE A 108 3.90 -10.25 -3.87
N SER A 109 4.96 -10.71 -3.19
CA SER A 109 5.53 -10.02 -2.04
C SER A 109 7.05 -9.90 -2.11
N GLY A 110 7.58 -8.68 -1.96
CA GLY A 110 9.02 -8.45 -1.75
C GLY A 110 9.87 -8.70 -3.00
N VAL A 111 9.41 -8.31 -4.18
CA VAL A 111 10.07 -8.62 -5.46
C VAL A 111 10.12 -7.41 -6.40
N SER A 112 10.98 -7.49 -7.41
CA SER A 112 11.19 -6.48 -8.45
C SER A 112 11.01 -7.10 -9.85
N PRO A 113 9.76 -7.36 -10.26
CA PRO A 113 9.46 -7.85 -11.61
C PRO A 113 9.71 -6.74 -12.64
N GLU A 114 9.99 -7.11 -13.89
CA GLU A 114 10.11 -6.14 -14.99
C GLU A 114 8.83 -5.30 -15.16
N LYS A 115 7.68 -5.97 -15.05
CA LYS A 115 6.34 -5.39 -15.00
C LYS A 115 5.34 -6.42 -14.49
N ILE A 116 4.21 -5.93 -13.98
CA ILE A 116 3.04 -6.74 -13.63
C ILE A 116 1.89 -6.25 -14.51
N VAL A 117 1.26 -7.16 -15.25
CA VAL A 117 0.19 -6.85 -16.19
C VAL A 117 -1.07 -7.62 -15.83
N PHE A 118 -2.16 -6.90 -15.61
CA PHE A 118 -3.51 -7.45 -15.42
C PHE A 118 -4.29 -7.30 -16.73
N THR A 119 -4.87 -8.40 -17.21
CA THR A 119 -5.54 -8.44 -18.53
C THR A 119 -6.81 -9.28 -18.52
N GLY A 120 -7.78 -8.89 -19.33
CA GLY A 120 -9.03 -9.63 -19.53
C GLY A 120 -10.20 -9.06 -18.72
N SER A 121 -11.39 -9.11 -19.30
CA SER A 121 -12.61 -8.41 -18.86
C SER A 121 -13.88 -9.25 -19.02
N ASN A 122 -13.76 -10.57 -19.11
CA ASN A 122 -14.88 -11.50 -19.07
C ASN A 122 -15.21 -11.93 -17.63
N SER A 123 -14.22 -11.93 -16.74
CA SER A 123 -14.36 -12.27 -15.32
C SER A 123 -13.51 -11.35 -14.44
N PRO A 124 -13.97 -10.97 -13.23
CA PRO A 124 -13.20 -10.14 -12.32
C PRO A 124 -11.87 -10.76 -11.90
N ILE A 125 -10.83 -9.92 -11.85
CA ILE A 125 -9.56 -10.19 -11.16
C ILE A 125 -9.67 -9.56 -9.78
N GLN A 126 -9.76 -10.40 -8.74
CA GLN A 126 -10.18 -9.91 -7.42
C GLN A 126 -9.53 -10.56 -6.21
N GLY A 127 -9.42 -9.79 -5.13
CA GLY A 127 -8.86 -10.26 -3.87
C GLY A 127 -7.38 -10.66 -3.96
N ASN A 128 -6.63 -10.05 -4.89
CA ASN A 128 -5.20 -10.27 -5.05
C ASN A 128 -4.40 -9.23 -4.27
N CYS A 129 -3.21 -9.62 -3.84
CA CYS A 129 -2.31 -8.78 -3.07
C CYS A 129 -0.98 -8.56 -3.79
N LEU A 130 -0.56 -7.30 -3.89
CA LEU A 130 0.81 -6.89 -4.22
C LEU A 130 1.42 -6.22 -3.00
N ASN A 131 2.62 -6.62 -2.60
CA ASN A 131 3.28 -6.08 -1.41
C ASN A 131 4.77 -5.86 -1.65
N ARG A 132 5.32 -4.70 -1.25
CA ARG A 132 6.76 -4.40 -1.34
C ARG A 132 7.31 -4.65 -2.75
N ILE A 133 6.65 -4.07 -3.75
CA ILE A 133 7.06 -4.18 -5.15
C ILE A 133 7.92 -2.97 -5.49
N THR A 134 9.11 -3.21 -6.02
CA THR A 134 10.09 -2.14 -6.29
C THR A 134 10.57 -2.13 -7.73
N ASN A 135 10.92 -0.96 -8.26
CA ASN A 135 11.56 -0.78 -9.57
C ASN A 135 10.87 -1.57 -10.70
N SER A 136 9.56 -1.42 -10.80
CA SER A 136 8.70 -2.19 -11.70
C SER A 136 7.72 -1.27 -12.44
N LYS A 137 6.71 -1.84 -13.10
CA LYS A 137 5.56 -1.13 -13.66
C LYS A 137 4.29 -1.92 -13.39
N LEU A 138 3.22 -1.24 -12.97
CA LEU A 138 1.91 -1.85 -12.81
C LEU A 138 1.01 -1.43 -13.97
N GLN A 139 0.52 -2.41 -14.74
CA GLN A 139 -0.35 -2.18 -15.88
C GLN A 139 -1.67 -2.92 -15.73
N ILE A 140 -2.78 -2.23 -15.93
CA ILE A 140 -4.12 -2.81 -15.91
C ILE A 140 -4.83 -2.38 -17.18
N ASN A 141 -4.94 -3.29 -18.14
CA ASN A 141 -5.36 -2.99 -19.50
C ASN A 141 -6.66 -3.71 -19.82
N ASN A 142 -7.72 -2.93 -20.06
CA ASN A 142 -9.04 -3.40 -20.45
C ASN A 142 -9.54 -4.57 -19.59
N ALA A 143 -9.35 -4.45 -18.26
CA ALA A 143 -9.60 -5.50 -17.30
C ALA A 143 -10.69 -5.13 -16.28
N ILE A 144 -11.35 -6.15 -15.72
CA ILE A 144 -12.22 -5.97 -14.55
C ILE A 144 -11.36 -6.24 -13.31
N PHE A 145 -10.93 -5.19 -12.62
CA PHE A 145 -10.00 -5.28 -11.49
C PHE A 145 -10.68 -4.78 -10.21
N VAL A 146 -11.01 -5.70 -9.30
CA VAL A 146 -11.96 -5.44 -8.21
C VAL A 146 -11.42 -5.88 -6.86
N ASN A 147 -11.51 -5.03 -5.84
CA ASN A 147 -11.18 -5.37 -4.45
C ASN A 147 -9.79 -6.00 -4.27
N ASN A 148 -8.78 -5.48 -4.98
CA ASN A 148 -7.38 -5.88 -4.80
C ASN A 148 -6.67 -4.95 -3.82
N LEU A 149 -5.64 -5.49 -3.17
CA LEU A 149 -4.83 -4.79 -2.19
C LEU A 149 -3.40 -4.62 -2.70
N ILE A 150 -2.96 -3.38 -2.82
CA ILE A 150 -1.65 -3.01 -3.33
C ILE A 150 -0.97 -2.19 -2.24
N ILE A 151 0.09 -2.75 -1.65
CA ILE A 151 0.81 -2.14 -0.53
C ILE A 151 2.27 -1.96 -0.92
N ASP A 152 2.82 -0.81 -0.58
CA ASP A 152 4.25 -0.53 -0.64
C ASP A 152 4.83 -0.71 -2.05
N LEU A 153 4.40 0.18 -2.94
CA LEU A 153 4.99 0.32 -4.27
C LEU A 153 6.11 1.35 -4.22
N GLU A 154 7.32 0.97 -4.60
CA GLU A 154 8.47 1.88 -4.66
C GLU A 154 9.02 2.01 -6.09
N LYS A 155 8.99 3.22 -6.64
CA LYS A 155 9.43 3.50 -8.01
C LYS A 155 8.68 2.63 -9.02
N VAL A 156 7.36 2.51 -8.84
CA VAL A 156 6.47 1.73 -9.71
C VAL A 156 5.41 2.68 -10.29
N PRO A 157 5.58 3.20 -11.53
CA PRO A 157 4.49 3.90 -12.19
C PRO A 157 3.29 2.97 -12.40
N ILE A 158 2.10 3.56 -12.30
CA ILE A 158 0.80 2.88 -12.42
C ILE A 158 0.12 3.35 -13.71
N ASP A 159 -0.16 2.44 -14.64
CA ASP A 159 -0.91 2.70 -15.88
C ASP A 159 -2.16 1.81 -15.92
N ILE A 160 -3.30 2.41 -15.60
CA ILE A 160 -4.61 1.78 -15.66
C ILE A 160 -5.38 2.42 -16.81
N ASN A 161 -5.77 1.58 -17.76
CA ASN A 161 -6.62 1.99 -18.87
C ASN A 161 -7.70 0.95 -19.14
N THR A 162 -8.92 1.28 -18.75
CA THR A 162 -10.14 0.49 -18.94
C THR A 162 -11.15 1.18 -19.85
N SER A 163 -10.69 2.21 -20.60
CA SER A 163 -11.57 3.05 -21.43
C SER A 163 -12.34 2.29 -22.51
N GLN A 164 -11.80 1.19 -23.02
CA GLN A 164 -12.46 0.38 -24.05
C GLN A 164 -13.33 -0.73 -23.43
N LYS A 165 -12.88 -1.35 -22.34
CA LYS A 165 -13.57 -2.46 -21.67
C LYS A 165 -13.09 -2.63 -20.24
N GLY A 166 -13.93 -3.19 -19.38
CA GLY A 166 -13.61 -3.43 -17.97
C GLY A 166 -13.77 -2.18 -17.10
N TYR A 167 -13.31 -2.27 -15.86
CA TYR A 167 -13.37 -1.18 -14.89
C TYR A 167 -12.49 -1.51 -13.68
N ILE A 168 -12.15 -0.48 -12.89
CA ILE A 168 -11.48 -0.65 -11.60
C ILE A 168 -12.42 -0.29 -10.44
N LYS A 169 -12.63 -1.21 -9.50
CA LYS A 169 -13.57 -0.97 -8.39
C LYS A 169 -13.04 -1.42 -7.03
N GLY A 170 -13.16 -0.57 -6.02
CA GLY A 170 -12.89 -0.95 -4.63
C GLY A 170 -11.43 -1.32 -4.34
N ASN A 171 -10.49 -0.92 -5.19
CA ASN A 171 -9.07 -1.26 -5.00
C ASN A 171 -8.39 -0.32 -4.03
N ARG A 172 -7.38 -0.85 -3.35
CA ARG A 172 -6.68 -0.21 -2.26
C ARG A 172 -5.21 -0.06 -2.60
N PHE A 173 -4.73 1.16 -2.67
CA PHE A 173 -3.33 1.48 -2.93
C PHE A 173 -2.75 2.16 -1.69
N ILE A 174 -1.93 1.45 -0.93
CA ILE A 174 -1.34 1.95 0.31
C ILE A 174 0.15 2.07 0.10
N ARG A 175 0.71 3.23 0.45
CA ARG A 175 2.12 3.54 0.30
C ARG A 175 2.60 3.44 -1.16
N THR A 176 2.17 4.36 -2.01
CA THR A 176 2.57 4.40 -3.44
C THR A 176 3.63 5.46 -3.68
N MET A 177 4.84 5.08 -4.11
CA MET A 177 5.93 6.00 -4.44
C MET A 177 6.31 5.89 -5.92
N VAL A 178 6.30 7.02 -6.61
CA VAL A 178 6.76 7.11 -8.00
C VAL A 178 7.73 8.26 -8.14
N HIS A 179 8.99 7.95 -8.46
CA HIS A 179 10.05 8.95 -8.61
C HIS A 179 10.53 9.00 -10.05
N GLY A 180 10.65 10.20 -10.62
CA GLY A 180 11.15 10.47 -11.97
C GLY A 180 10.23 10.04 -13.13
N SER A 181 9.41 8.99 -12.95
CA SER A 181 8.53 8.48 -14.02
C SER A 181 7.35 9.41 -14.30
N TYR A 182 6.89 9.45 -15.56
CA TYR A 182 5.76 10.28 -16.02
C TYR A 182 5.03 9.61 -17.21
N PRO A 183 3.68 9.60 -17.25
CA PRO A 183 2.80 9.86 -16.11
C PRO A 183 3.15 8.96 -14.92
N ALA A 184 3.12 9.52 -13.72
CA ALA A 184 3.47 8.76 -12.52
C ALA A 184 2.33 7.79 -12.15
N ILE A 185 1.09 8.30 -12.14
CA ILE A 185 -0.13 7.53 -11.95
C ILE A 185 -1.12 7.92 -13.04
N LYS A 186 -1.64 6.94 -13.77
CA LYS A 186 -2.67 7.14 -14.80
C LYS A 186 -3.83 6.18 -14.56
N LEU A 187 -5.03 6.74 -14.42
CA LEU A 187 -6.27 6.06 -14.08
C LEU A 187 -7.35 6.47 -15.08
N ILE A 188 -7.53 5.68 -16.14
CA ILE A 188 -8.56 5.94 -17.17
C ILE A 188 -9.64 4.86 -17.08
N GLY A 189 -10.84 5.31 -16.71
CA GLY A 189 -12.06 4.50 -16.65
C GLY A 189 -12.81 4.44 -17.98
N ASP A 190 -13.81 3.57 -18.01
CA ASP A 190 -14.84 3.49 -19.05
C ASP A 190 -15.77 4.72 -19.01
N SER A 191 -16.31 5.14 -20.16
CA SER A 191 -17.20 6.32 -20.23
C SER A 191 -18.53 6.13 -19.50
N ALA A 192 -18.92 4.89 -19.16
CA ALA A 192 -20.08 4.62 -18.32
C ALA A 192 -19.77 4.76 -16.81
N LYS A 193 -18.52 5.13 -16.46
CA LYS A 193 -18.05 5.39 -15.09
C LYS A 193 -18.32 4.21 -14.16
N GLN A 194 -18.12 2.98 -14.62
CA GLN A 194 -18.19 1.80 -13.76
C GLN A 194 -17.04 1.79 -12.75
N SER A 195 -15.92 2.45 -13.10
CA SER A 195 -14.76 2.62 -12.23
C SER A 195 -15.06 3.55 -11.03
N GLN A 196 -14.96 3.02 -9.81
CA GLN A 196 -15.43 3.70 -8.59
C GLN A 196 -14.81 3.11 -7.31
N ASP A 197 -14.90 3.82 -6.19
CA ASP A 197 -14.54 3.36 -4.84
C ASP A 197 -13.07 2.98 -4.67
N ASN A 198 -12.18 3.48 -5.53
CA ASN A 198 -10.73 3.25 -5.40
C ASN A 198 -10.13 4.29 -4.44
N LEU A 199 -9.29 3.84 -3.52
CA LEU A 199 -8.65 4.72 -2.53
C LEU A 199 -7.13 4.53 -2.52
N PHE A 200 -6.45 5.67 -2.52
CA PHE A 200 -5.01 5.80 -2.36
C PHE A 200 -4.70 6.37 -0.98
N VAL A 201 -3.83 5.70 -0.22
CA VAL A 201 -3.38 6.12 1.11
C VAL A 201 -1.87 6.23 1.08
N TRP A 202 -1.36 7.42 1.39
CA TRP A 202 0.04 7.80 1.28
C TRP A 202 0.56 7.60 -0.15
N THR A 203 0.53 8.68 -0.92
CA THR A 203 1.04 8.75 -2.29
C THR A 203 2.18 9.74 -2.34
N ASN A 204 3.35 9.32 -2.80
CA ASN A 204 4.54 10.15 -2.92
C ASN A 204 4.99 10.21 -4.39
N ILE A 205 4.99 11.41 -4.95
CA ILE A 205 5.33 11.66 -6.36
C ILE A 205 6.50 12.65 -6.40
N LEU A 206 7.71 12.15 -6.64
CA LEU A 206 8.91 12.99 -6.62
C LEU A 206 9.46 13.18 -8.02
N THR A 207 9.61 14.43 -8.43
CA THR A 207 10.31 14.85 -9.65
C THR A 207 9.86 14.19 -10.96
N PRO A 208 8.55 13.90 -11.19
CA PRO A 208 8.13 13.39 -12.50
C PRO A 208 8.52 14.39 -13.59
N HIS A 209 9.16 13.91 -14.66
CA HIS A 209 9.65 14.80 -15.72
C HIS A 209 8.54 15.46 -16.55
N GLY A 210 7.31 14.93 -16.48
CA GLY A 210 6.10 15.42 -17.15
C GLY A 210 4.87 15.30 -16.24
N ASP A 211 3.79 14.71 -16.76
CA ASP A 211 2.52 14.57 -16.02
C ASP A 211 2.71 13.80 -14.70
N GLY A 212 2.08 14.28 -13.61
CA GLY A 212 2.08 13.59 -12.33
C GLY A 212 0.98 12.52 -12.29
N ILE A 213 -0.22 12.94 -11.90
CA ILE A 213 -1.40 12.09 -11.77
C ILE A 213 -2.41 12.46 -12.86
N ILE A 214 -2.91 11.46 -13.59
CA ILE A 214 -3.99 11.60 -14.58
C ILE A 214 -5.15 10.72 -14.16
N ILE A 215 -6.33 11.32 -14.00
CA ILE A 215 -7.57 10.63 -13.62
C ILE A 215 -8.62 10.99 -14.66
N LYS A 216 -9.30 9.99 -15.19
CA LYS A 216 -10.36 10.18 -16.17
C LYS A 216 -11.49 9.17 -16.01
N ASN A 217 -12.74 9.61 -16.24
CA ASN A 217 -13.93 8.77 -16.31
C ASN A 217 -14.13 7.89 -15.06
N GLN A 218 -13.95 8.47 -13.86
CA GLN A 218 -14.25 7.80 -12.60
C GLN A 218 -15.59 8.28 -12.08
N LYS A 219 -16.39 7.40 -11.48
CA LYS A 219 -17.55 7.85 -10.70
C LYS A 219 -17.08 8.47 -9.39
N ASN A 220 -16.17 7.81 -8.68
CA ASN A 220 -15.52 8.41 -7.52
C ASN A 220 -14.11 7.85 -7.31
N ILE A 221 -13.25 8.65 -6.69
CA ILE A 221 -11.90 8.27 -6.28
C ILE A 221 -11.43 9.15 -5.12
N SER A 222 -10.67 8.58 -4.19
CA SER A 222 -10.15 9.31 -3.03
C SER A 222 -8.65 9.13 -2.83
N PHE A 223 -8.02 10.17 -2.27
CA PHE A 223 -6.61 10.19 -1.87
C PHE A 223 -6.49 10.69 -0.43
N ILE A 224 -5.73 9.98 0.40
CA ILE A 224 -5.35 10.40 1.76
C ILE A 224 -3.82 10.49 1.81
N GLY A 225 -3.28 11.67 2.07
CA GLY A 225 -1.85 11.90 2.13
C GLY A 225 -1.24 11.86 0.73
N ILE A 226 -1.05 13.04 0.13
CA ILE A 226 -0.25 13.18 -1.08
C ILE A 226 0.97 14.03 -0.73
N ASP A 227 2.14 13.57 -1.11
CA ASP A 227 3.37 14.34 -1.07
C ASP A 227 3.95 14.41 -2.49
N ALA A 228 3.84 15.57 -3.13
CA ALA A 228 4.24 15.76 -4.51
C ALA A 228 5.28 16.87 -4.64
N GLU A 229 6.51 16.52 -5.01
CA GLU A 229 7.61 17.49 -5.10
C GLU A 229 8.13 17.65 -6.53
N SER A 230 8.27 18.90 -6.96
CA SER A 230 8.92 19.32 -8.20
C SER A 230 8.41 18.56 -9.43
N TRP A 231 7.08 18.47 -9.57
CA TRP A 231 6.46 17.84 -10.74
C TRP A 231 6.74 18.63 -12.02
N ASN A 232 6.58 17.97 -13.16
CA ASN A 232 6.92 18.51 -14.48
C ASN A 232 8.37 19.02 -14.57
N TRP A 233 9.30 18.30 -13.93
CA TRP A 233 10.71 18.69 -13.77
C TRP A 233 11.41 19.05 -15.08
N SER A 234 11.04 18.40 -16.19
CA SER A 234 11.60 18.64 -17.51
C SER A 234 10.62 19.30 -18.49
N LYS A 235 9.52 19.88 -17.99
CA LYS A 235 8.51 20.57 -18.81
C LYS A 235 7.90 19.69 -19.92
N LYS A 236 7.71 18.39 -19.63
CA LYS A 236 7.16 17.41 -20.58
C LYS A 236 5.69 17.06 -20.33
N ALA A 237 5.03 17.73 -19.39
CA ALA A 237 3.62 17.49 -19.10
C ALA A 237 2.76 17.87 -20.31
N THR A 238 1.82 16.99 -20.65
CA THR A 238 0.76 17.29 -21.62
C THR A 238 -0.34 18.11 -20.94
N TYR A 239 -0.57 17.84 -19.65
CA TYR A 239 -1.55 18.52 -18.83
C TYR A 239 -0.84 19.21 -17.66
N PRO A 240 -0.84 20.56 -17.59
CA PRO A 240 0.08 21.32 -16.72
C PRO A 240 -0.25 21.30 -15.22
N GLY A 241 -1.10 20.37 -14.75
CA GLY A 241 -1.38 20.12 -13.33
C GLY A 241 -0.52 19.00 -12.74
N MET A 242 -0.17 19.07 -11.45
CA MET A 242 0.38 17.90 -10.72
C MET A 242 -0.64 16.76 -10.78
N MET A 243 -1.91 17.08 -10.50
CA MET A 243 -3.04 16.17 -10.65
C MET A 243 -4.03 16.74 -11.68
N ASN A 244 -4.33 15.95 -12.69
CA ASN A 244 -5.26 16.28 -13.76
C ASN A 244 -6.44 15.31 -13.72
N VAL A 245 -7.62 15.83 -13.42
CA VAL A 245 -8.87 15.08 -13.31
C VAL A 245 -9.80 15.52 -14.44
N MET A 246 -10.36 14.55 -15.16
CA MET A 246 -11.22 14.76 -16.32
C MET A 246 -12.48 13.91 -16.21
N ASP A 247 -13.64 14.49 -16.52
CA ASP A 247 -14.93 13.79 -16.59
C ASP A 247 -15.14 12.79 -15.44
N THR A 248 -15.07 13.28 -14.19
CA THR A 248 -15.19 12.46 -12.98
C THR A 248 -16.36 12.94 -12.14
N ASP A 249 -17.16 12.08 -11.50
CA ASP A 249 -18.31 12.60 -10.73
C ASP A 249 -17.91 13.13 -9.35
N PHE A 250 -16.94 12.48 -8.69
CA PHE A 250 -16.47 12.88 -7.37
C PHE A 250 -14.97 12.61 -7.18
N ILE A 251 -14.27 13.57 -6.56
CA ILE A 251 -12.93 13.35 -6.02
C ILE A 251 -12.80 13.94 -4.62
N SER A 252 -12.15 13.18 -3.73
CA SER A 252 -11.76 13.67 -2.41
C SER A 252 -10.25 13.56 -2.21
N ILE A 253 -9.65 14.62 -1.68
CA ILE A 253 -8.22 14.71 -1.41
C ILE A 253 -8.03 15.24 0.00
N LEU A 254 -7.53 14.37 0.88
CA LEU A 254 -7.17 14.72 2.25
C LEU A 254 -5.64 14.82 2.37
N MET A 255 -5.14 15.90 2.94
CA MET A 255 -3.72 16.11 3.25
C MET A 255 -2.77 16.01 2.04
N SER A 256 -2.99 16.87 1.05
CA SER A 256 -2.00 17.05 -0.02
C SER A 256 -0.95 18.09 0.36
N ASN A 257 0.32 17.79 0.12
CA ASN A 257 1.49 18.60 0.43
C ASN A 257 2.51 18.56 -0.71
N GLY A 258 3.63 19.26 -0.53
CA GLY A 258 4.67 19.38 -1.54
C GLY A 258 4.49 20.63 -2.41
N GLY A 259 5.13 20.72 -3.57
CA GLY A 259 5.19 21.95 -4.36
C GLY A 259 6.15 21.83 -5.53
N ASP A 260 6.06 22.77 -6.49
CA ASP A 260 7.01 22.89 -7.59
C ASP A 260 8.11 23.88 -7.17
N ASN A 261 8.93 23.44 -6.23
CA ASN A 261 9.95 24.28 -5.59
C ASN A 261 11.00 24.79 -6.57
N ARG A 262 11.21 24.10 -7.69
CA ARG A 262 12.27 24.43 -8.65
C ARG A 262 11.78 25.33 -9.78
N SER A 263 10.64 25.01 -10.41
CA SER A 263 10.20 25.74 -11.59
C SER A 263 9.14 26.79 -11.23
N LYS A 264 8.26 26.49 -10.28
CA LYS A 264 7.07 27.30 -9.93
C LYS A 264 6.16 27.59 -11.15
N LEU A 265 6.26 26.78 -12.19
CA LEU A 265 5.54 26.96 -13.46
C LEU A 265 4.38 25.98 -13.61
N GLY A 266 4.32 24.90 -12.82
CA GLY A 266 3.19 23.97 -12.85
C GLY A 266 2.02 24.47 -12.02
N GLN A 267 0.79 24.20 -12.46
CA GLN A 267 -0.41 24.23 -11.62
C GLN A 267 -0.41 22.98 -10.73
N TYR A 268 -1.07 23.05 -9.57
CA TYR A 268 -1.15 21.87 -8.71
C TYR A 268 -2.34 20.99 -9.09
N TYR A 269 -3.52 21.60 -9.27
CA TYR A 269 -4.74 20.87 -9.61
C TYR A 269 -5.40 21.40 -10.88
N ASN A 270 -5.66 20.48 -11.81
CA ASN A 270 -6.66 20.65 -12.84
C ASN A 270 -7.82 19.71 -12.51
N LEU A 271 -8.94 20.28 -12.04
CA LEU A 271 -10.09 19.52 -11.58
C LEU A 271 -11.26 19.71 -12.53
N ASP A 272 -11.60 18.68 -13.29
CA ASP A 272 -12.88 18.58 -14.01
C ASP A 272 -13.67 17.40 -13.44
N ALA A 273 -13.85 17.43 -12.12
CA ALA A 273 -14.77 16.56 -11.41
C ALA A 273 -16.05 17.33 -11.06
N LYS A 274 -17.22 16.72 -11.25
CA LYS A 274 -18.53 17.33 -10.95
C LYS A 274 -18.58 17.86 -9.51
N LYS A 275 -18.01 17.11 -8.57
CA LYS A 275 -17.84 17.49 -7.16
C LYS A 275 -16.41 17.20 -6.71
N ALA A 276 -15.82 18.14 -5.97
CA ALA A 276 -14.49 17.96 -5.39
C ALA A 276 -14.45 18.38 -3.92
N VAL A 277 -13.69 17.65 -3.10
CA VAL A 277 -13.39 18.02 -1.71
C VAL A 277 -11.89 18.02 -1.49
N LEU A 278 -11.36 19.13 -0.96
CA LEU A 278 -9.95 19.30 -0.61
C LEU A 278 -9.82 19.61 0.88
N LEU A 279 -9.27 18.69 1.66
CA LEU A 279 -9.10 18.84 3.11
C LEU A 279 -7.62 18.94 3.49
N SER A 280 -7.29 19.87 4.38
CA SER A 280 -5.94 20.05 4.94
C SER A 280 -4.83 20.09 3.88
N THR A 281 -5.12 20.72 2.75
CA THR A 281 -4.19 20.81 1.62
C THR A 281 -3.18 21.96 1.86
N ARG A 282 -1.90 21.62 2.07
CA ARG A 282 -0.84 22.60 2.37
C ARG A 282 0.23 22.54 1.29
N ILE A 283 -0.10 23.15 0.16
CA ILE A 283 0.81 23.20 -0.98
C ILE A 283 1.84 24.32 -0.78
N GLY A 284 3.09 24.01 -1.09
CA GLY A 284 4.21 24.92 -1.20
C GLY A 284 4.11 25.82 -2.45
N PRO A 285 5.24 26.37 -2.91
CA PRO A 285 5.32 27.12 -4.16
C PRO A 285 4.73 26.36 -5.36
N THR A 286 3.91 27.03 -6.16
CA THR A 286 3.28 26.53 -7.39
C THR A 286 2.92 27.73 -8.28
N GLN A 287 2.61 27.51 -9.56
CA GLN A 287 2.01 28.55 -10.40
C GLN A 287 0.68 29.02 -9.79
N LYS A 288 0.39 30.33 -9.88
CA LYS A 288 -0.93 30.89 -9.55
C LYS A 288 -1.71 31.18 -10.83
N PRO A 289 -3.00 30.83 -10.92
CA PRO A 289 -3.77 30.03 -9.95
C PRO A 289 -3.23 28.59 -9.85
N GLY A 290 -3.20 28.04 -8.63
CA GLY A 290 -2.78 26.66 -8.37
C GLY A 290 -3.90 25.64 -8.60
N ILE A 291 -5.16 26.10 -8.62
CA ILE A 291 -6.35 25.30 -8.90
C ILE A 291 -7.05 25.84 -10.16
N ILE A 292 -7.25 24.98 -11.15
CA ILE A 292 -8.12 25.22 -12.30
C ILE A 292 -9.34 24.31 -12.18
N LEU A 293 -10.53 24.90 -12.16
CA LEU A 293 -11.80 24.18 -12.21
C LEU A 293 -12.35 24.18 -13.64
N GLY A 294 -12.56 22.97 -14.18
CA GLY A 294 -13.14 22.74 -15.49
C GLY A 294 -14.62 23.15 -15.61
N SER A 295 -15.18 23.03 -16.81
CA SER A 295 -16.55 23.46 -17.10
C SER A 295 -17.61 22.57 -16.44
N HIS A 296 -17.29 21.31 -16.14
CA HIS A 296 -18.25 20.36 -15.56
C HIS A 296 -18.32 20.42 -14.02
N VAL A 297 -17.44 21.20 -13.39
CA VAL A 297 -17.40 21.32 -11.92
C VAL A 297 -18.64 22.07 -11.43
N GLU A 298 -19.45 21.41 -10.61
CA GLU A 298 -20.60 22.04 -9.95
C GLU A 298 -20.23 22.58 -8.59
N LYS A 299 -19.41 21.84 -7.82
CA LYS A 299 -19.08 22.18 -6.43
C LYS A 299 -17.64 21.84 -6.07
N LEU A 300 -16.98 22.78 -5.39
CA LEU A 300 -15.73 22.57 -4.68
C LEU A 300 -15.95 22.91 -3.21
N LEU A 301 -15.57 22.00 -2.31
CA LEU A 301 -15.44 22.27 -0.87
C LEU A 301 -13.97 22.21 -0.48
N THR A 302 -13.46 23.26 0.14
CA THR A 302 -12.13 23.24 0.76
C THR A 302 -12.24 23.44 2.27
N ILE A 303 -11.45 22.70 3.05
CA ILE A 303 -11.41 22.78 4.51
C ILE A 303 -9.95 22.78 4.96
N ASP A 304 -9.53 23.79 5.74
CA ASP A 304 -8.13 23.94 6.19
C ASP A 304 -7.11 23.87 5.03
N ALA A 305 -7.50 24.36 3.85
CA ALA A 305 -6.65 24.40 2.68
C ALA A 305 -5.93 25.75 2.57
N ARG A 306 -4.65 25.72 2.17
CA ARG A 306 -3.89 26.92 1.85
C ARG A 306 -4.45 27.54 0.57
N ASP A 307 -4.68 28.85 0.57
CA ASP A 307 -5.00 29.57 -0.66
C ASP A 307 -3.78 29.57 -1.61
N ILE A 308 -3.93 28.84 -2.71
CA ILE A 308 -2.97 28.79 -3.83
C ILE A 308 -3.52 29.45 -5.10
N GLY A 309 -4.64 30.17 -4.99
CA GLY A 309 -5.34 30.78 -6.10
C GLY A 309 -6.17 29.78 -6.91
N LEU A 310 -7.33 30.24 -7.37
CA LEU A 310 -8.31 29.43 -8.09
C LEU A 310 -8.85 30.18 -9.31
N THR A 311 -9.06 29.47 -10.41
CA THR A 311 -9.84 29.93 -11.56
C THR A 311 -10.91 28.90 -11.90
N LYS A 312 -12.10 29.36 -12.27
CA LYS A 312 -13.21 28.52 -12.71
C LYS A 312 -13.63 28.85 -14.13
N SER A 313 -13.78 27.83 -14.97
CA SER A 313 -14.31 27.97 -16.32
C SER A 313 -15.84 28.11 -16.33
N ASN A 314 -16.54 27.41 -15.43
CA ASN A 314 -17.99 27.53 -15.24
C ASN A 314 -18.31 28.56 -14.14
N GLN A 315 -19.01 29.65 -14.50
CA GLN A 315 -19.36 30.69 -13.52
C GLN A 315 -20.38 30.21 -12.47
N ALA A 316 -21.20 29.21 -12.80
CA ALA A 316 -22.18 28.61 -11.89
C ALA A 316 -21.56 27.66 -10.85
N THR A 317 -20.27 27.31 -10.97
CA THR A 317 -19.58 26.50 -9.96
C THR A 317 -19.63 27.19 -8.60
N GLN A 318 -20.14 26.47 -7.60
CA GLN A 318 -20.12 26.89 -6.21
C GLN A 318 -18.79 26.49 -5.56
N VAL A 319 -18.08 27.46 -5.02
CA VAL A 319 -16.85 27.23 -4.25
C VAL A 319 -17.11 27.60 -2.80
N ILE A 320 -16.94 26.63 -1.90
CA ILE A 320 -17.11 26.79 -0.46
C ILE A 320 -15.76 26.55 0.22
N ASP A 321 -15.20 27.58 0.84
CA ASP A 321 -13.95 27.47 1.59
C ASP A 321 -14.21 27.62 3.09
N ILE A 322 -13.63 26.75 3.91
CA ILE A 322 -13.71 26.79 5.36
C ILE A 322 -12.28 26.90 5.92
N TYR A 323 -11.94 28.08 6.42
CA TYR A 323 -10.58 28.36 6.90
C TYR A 323 -10.39 28.00 8.37
N LYS A 324 -9.20 27.50 8.71
CA LYS A 324 -8.76 27.25 10.08
C LYS A 324 -8.05 28.49 10.64
N ASN A 325 -8.78 29.32 11.36
CA ASN A 325 -8.23 30.38 12.22
C ASN A 325 -8.94 30.33 13.59
N SER A 326 -8.49 31.15 14.54
CA SER A 326 -9.17 31.35 15.83
C SER A 326 -10.64 31.81 15.70
N ASN A 327 -11.00 32.37 14.54
CA ASN A 327 -12.38 32.63 14.11
C ASN A 327 -12.63 31.90 12.77
N PRO A 328 -13.25 30.71 12.77
CA PRO A 328 -13.55 30.00 11.53
C PRO A 328 -14.54 30.81 10.69
N VAL A 329 -14.20 31.07 9.44
CA VAL A 329 -15.07 31.74 8.48
C VAL A 329 -15.39 30.78 7.34
N ILE A 330 -16.63 30.89 6.85
CA ILE A 330 -17.08 30.19 5.65
C ILE A 330 -17.06 31.20 4.53
N VAL A 331 -16.49 30.85 3.39
CA VAL A 331 -16.50 31.70 2.19
C VAL A 331 -17.25 30.94 1.10
N ASP A 332 -18.43 31.43 0.71
CA ASP A 332 -19.21 30.87 -0.41
C ASP A 332 -19.08 31.82 -1.61
N ASN A 333 -18.48 31.36 -2.69
CA ASN A 333 -18.22 32.14 -3.91
C ASN A 333 -17.59 33.52 -3.65
N LYS A 334 -16.56 33.55 -2.80
CA LYS A 334 -15.82 34.75 -2.34
C LYS A 334 -16.59 35.67 -1.38
N GLN A 335 -17.79 35.30 -0.94
CA GLN A 335 -18.52 36.02 0.11
C GLN A 335 -18.25 35.38 1.47
N THR A 336 -17.69 36.16 2.40
CA THR A 336 -17.51 35.72 3.78
C THR A 336 -18.85 35.67 4.50
N ILE A 337 -19.16 34.51 5.06
CA ILE A 337 -20.38 34.19 5.80
C ILE A 337 -19.99 33.78 7.21
N GLN A 338 -20.67 34.37 8.21
CA GLN A 338 -20.55 33.92 9.59
C GLN A 338 -21.26 32.57 9.76
N PRO A 339 -20.70 31.61 10.51
CA PRO A 339 -21.27 30.26 10.64
C PRO A 339 -22.76 30.21 11.01
N GLU A 340 -23.23 31.10 11.88
CA GLU A 340 -24.62 31.22 12.31
C GLU A 340 -25.59 31.67 11.20
N ASN A 341 -25.06 32.32 10.15
CA ASN A 341 -25.83 32.86 9.03
C ASN A 341 -25.72 32.02 7.75
N ILE A 342 -25.18 30.80 7.84
CA ILE A 342 -25.07 29.92 6.67
C ILE A 342 -26.46 29.58 6.10
N ALA A 343 -26.65 29.87 4.81
CA ALA A 343 -27.86 29.53 4.09
C ALA A 343 -28.12 28.01 4.11
N PRO A 344 -29.38 27.55 4.21
CA PRO A 344 -29.71 26.12 4.15
C PRO A 344 -29.12 25.40 2.93
N SER A 345 -29.13 26.03 1.76
CA SER A 345 -28.56 25.47 0.53
C SER A 345 -27.05 25.20 0.61
N THR A 346 -26.27 26.12 1.19
CA THR A 346 -24.83 25.95 1.41
C THR A 346 -24.56 24.86 2.44
N ARG A 347 -25.35 24.82 3.53
CA ARG A 347 -25.25 23.77 4.56
C ARG A 347 -25.53 22.38 3.98
N ASP A 348 -26.58 22.25 3.18
CA ASP A 348 -26.94 20.99 2.52
C ASP A 348 -25.87 20.56 1.51
N ALA A 349 -25.27 21.51 0.80
CA ALA A 349 -24.15 21.24 -0.11
C ALA A 349 -22.93 20.68 0.64
N ILE A 350 -22.54 21.29 1.77
CA ILE A 350 -21.45 20.80 2.63
C ILE A 350 -21.77 19.39 3.12
N ASN A 351 -22.95 19.19 3.72
CA ASN A 351 -23.36 17.89 4.26
C ASN A 351 -23.38 16.80 3.17
N ASN A 352 -23.88 17.12 1.98
CA ASN A 352 -23.89 16.18 0.85
C ASN A 352 -22.46 15.78 0.44
N LEU A 353 -21.55 16.74 0.30
CA LEU A 353 -20.16 16.46 -0.06
C LEU A 353 -19.45 15.61 1.00
N LEU A 354 -19.62 15.93 2.29
CA LEU A 354 -19.03 15.17 3.39
C LEU A 354 -19.65 13.76 3.52
N ASN A 355 -20.93 13.60 3.23
CA ASN A 355 -21.57 12.27 3.24
C ASN A 355 -21.08 11.39 2.08
N ILE A 356 -20.86 11.96 0.88
CA ILE A 356 -20.24 11.23 -0.24
C ILE A 356 -18.82 10.80 0.14
N ASP A 357 -18.02 11.72 0.71
CA ASP A 357 -16.66 11.44 1.17
C ASP A 357 -16.63 10.32 2.22
N LYS A 358 -17.51 10.42 3.23
CA LYS A 358 -17.66 9.42 4.30
C LYS A 358 -17.98 8.03 3.75
N ALA A 359 -18.87 7.92 2.76
CA ALA A 359 -19.25 6.64 2.17
C ALA A 359 -18.07 5.91 1.53
N VAL A 360 -17.10 6.64 0.96
CA VAL A 360 -15.87 6.03 0.40
C VAL A 360 -15.02 5.41 1.50
N TYR A 361 -14.90 6.06 2.67
CA TYR A 361 -14.14 5.52 3.80
C TYR A 361 -14.87 4.40 4.55
N ASP A 362 -16.19 4.48 4.68
CA ASP A 362 -16.98 3.44 5.33
C ASP A 362 -16.93 2.10 4.58
N ALA A 363 -16.60 2.12 3.29
CA ALA A 363 -16.33 0.90 2.52
C ALA A 363 -15.10 0.12 3.04
N TRP A 364 -14.28 0.72 3.91
CA TRP A 364 -13.08 0.11 4.47
C TRP A 364 -13.28 -0.32 5.92
N LYS A 365 -13.01 -1.59 6.20
CA LYS A 365 -12.94 -2.08 7.58
C LYS A 365 -11.78 -1.40 8.30
N LYS A 366 -12.03 -0.83 9.47
CA LYS A 366 -10.97 -0.30 10.35
C LYS A 366 -9.94 -1.40 10.65
N PRO A 367 -8.63 -1.09 10.65
CA PRO A 367 -7.62 -2.08 11.00
C PRO A 367 -7.81 -2.55 12.45
N VAL A 368 -7.58 -3.84 12.67
CA VAL A 368 -7.44 -4.42 14.01
C VAL A 368 -5.95 -4.56 14.27
N PHE A 369 -5.46 -3.91 15.31
CA PHE A 369 -4.07 -4.04 15.73
C PHE A 369 -3.98 -5.16 16.77
N GLU A 370 -3.33 -6.25 16.40
CA GLU A 370 -3.04 -7.33 17.34
C GLU A 370 -2.04 -6.88 18.41
N ALA A 371 -2.02 -7.58 19.54
CA ALA A 371 -1.01 -7.36 20.56
C ALA A 371 0.39 -7.58 19.96
N ILE A 372 1.36 -6.72 20.34
CA ILE A 372 2.75 -6.89 19.94
C ILE A 372 3.24 -8.24 20.47
N PRO A 373 3.78 -9.13 19.62
CA PRO A 373 4.32 -10.42 20.06
C PRO A 373 5.36 -10.27 21.18
N ASP A 374 5.29 -11.13 22.20
CA ASP A 374 6.29 -11.26 23.26
C ASP A 374 6.83 -12.71 23.31
N PRO A 375 7.58 -13.15 22.28
CA PRO A 375 8.14 -14.51 22.19
C PRO A 375 9.11 -14.84 23.33
N ALA A 376 9.72 -13.85 23.97
CA ALA A 376 10.63 -14.06 25.10
C ALA A 376 9.90 -14.15 26.46
N GLY A 377 8.60 -13.80 26.46
CA GLY A 377 7.72 -13.83 27.62
C GLY A 377 8.03 -12.75 28.66
N ALA A 378 7.12 -12.60 29.62
CA ALA A 378 7.15 -11.54 30.63
C ALA A 378 8.40 -11.48 31.53
N GLN A 379 9.24 -12.52 31.51
CA GLN A 379 10.46 -12.66 32.32
C GLN A 379 11.75 -12.63 31.47
N TRP A 380 11.69 -12.16 30.23
CA TRP A 380 12.82 -12.11 29.31
C TRP A 380 14.07 -11.41 29.89
N GLN A 381 13.88 -10.46 30.81
CA GLN A 381 14.90 -9.66 31.49
C GLN A 381 15.63 -10.40 32.62
N VAL A 382 15.20 -11.62 32.99
CA VAL A 382 15.77 -12.36 34.12
C VAL A 382 17.07 -13.05 33.69
N ASN A 383 18.12 -12.92 34.51
CA ASN A 383 19.43 -13.56 34.32
C ASN A 383 20.09 -13.29 32.95
N LEU A 384 19.84 -12.13 32.33
CA LEU A 384 20.39 -11.76 31.01
C LEU A 384 21.90 -11.99 30.89
N SER A 385 22.68 -11.68 31.94
CA SER A 385 24.14 -11.87 31.93
C SER A 385 24.57 -13.33 31.76
N LYS A 386 23.76 -14.28 32.24
CA LYS A 386 24.03 -15.73 32.18
C LYS A 386 23.55 -16.39 30.88
N GLN A 387 22.77 -15.69 30.07
CA GLN A 387 22.27 -16.22 28.81
C GLN A 387 23.41 -16.37 27.78
N PRO A 388 23.39 -17.40 26.92
CA PRO A 388 24.41 -17.61 25.90
C PRO A 388 24.41 -16.47 24.88
N ASP A 389 25.58 -15.98 24.52
CA ASP A 389 25.72 -14.88 23.57
C ASP A 389 25.72 -15.37 22.12
N SER A 390 24.86 -14.79 21.29
CA SER A 390 24.65 -15.12 19.88
C SER A 390 25.20 -14.07 18.93
N SER A 391 25.78 -12.97 19.43
CA SER A 391 26.25 -11.85 18.60
C SER A 391 27.16 -12.28 17.45
N ASP A 392 28.23 -13.05 17.74
CA ASP A 392 29.20 -13.46 16.71
C ASP A 392 28.64 -14.50 15.75
N ALA A 393 27.79 -15.40 16.23
CA ALA A 393 27.14 -16.40 15.39
C ALA A 393 26.21 -15.75 14.37
N ILE A 394 25.39 -14.78 14.80
CA ILE A 394 24.47 -14.05 13.92
C ILE A 394 25.25 -13.16 12.96
N GLN A 395 26.26 -12.42 13.44
CA GLN A 395 27.09 -11.57 12.58
C GLN A 395 27.78 -12.39 11.48
N LYS A 396 28.30 -13.58 11.81
CA LYS A 396 28.88 -14.48 10.81
C LYS A 396 27.88 -14.89 9.73
N LEU A 397 26.61 -15.16 10.09
CA LEU A 397 25.56 -15.47 9.11
C LEU A 397 25.25 -14.28 8.20
N ILE A 398 25.23 -13.06 8.75
CA ILE A 398 25.06 -11.81 8.00
C ILE A 398 26.21 -11.64 7.00
N ASP A 399 27.45 -11.79 7.47
CA ASP A 399 28.65 -11.57 6.66
C ASP A 399 28.80 -12.61 5.55
N GLN A 400 28.41 -13.85 5.80
CA GLN A 400 28.49 -14.95 4.84
C GLN A 400 27.38 -14.92 3.78
N ASN A 401 26.15 -14.62 4.18
CA ASN A 401 24.97 -14.80 3.33
C ASN A 401 24.33 -13.48 2.89
N GLY A 402 24.82 -12.35 3.41
CA GLY A 402 24.14 -11.05 3.34
C GLY A 402 22.96 -10.97 4.30
N ILE A 403 22.02 -11.92 4.21
CA ILE A 403 20.84 -12.01 5.08
C ILE A 403 20.90 -13.26 5.95
N ALA A 404 21.01 -13.06 7.27
CA ALA A 404 20.94 -14.14 8.23
C ALA A 404 19.51 -14.67 8.37
N GLN A 405 19.32 -15.97 8.20
CA GLN A 405 18.05 -16.65 8.46
C GLN A 405 18.13 -17.37 9.81
N LEU A 406 17.32 -16.92 10.76
CA LEU A 406 17.27 -17.46 12.11
C LEU A 406 16.08 -18.41 12.24
N ASN A 407 16.33 -19.58 12.83
CA ASN A 407 15.27 -20.50 13.22
C ASN A 407 14.47 -19.94 14.41
N ALA A 408 13.33 -20.56 14.72
CA ALA A 408 12.59 -20.23 15.94
C ALA A 408 13.51 -20.34 17.17
N GLY A 409 13.43 -19.35 18.06
CA GLY A 409 14.29 -19.27 19.23
C GLY A 409 14.46 -17.85 19.77
N ILE A 410 15.09 -17.77 20.94
CA ILE A 410 15.48 -16.53 21.60
C ILE A 410 17.00 -16.42 21.52
N TYR A 411 17.48 -15.36 20.88
CA TYR A 411 18.90 -15.11 20.65
C TYR A 411 19.33 -13.91 21.48
N TYR A 412 20.23 -14.11 22.44
CA TYR A 412 20.73 -13.02 23.27
C TYR A 412 21.98 -12.41 22.65
N ILE A 413 22.06 -11.08 22.60
CA ILE A 413 23.23 -10.37 22.04
C ILE A 413 23.90 -9.48 23.10
N SER A 414 25.23 -9.56 23.17
CA SER A 414 26.06 -8.75 24.06
C SER A 414 26.59 -7.48 23.40
N LYS A 415 26.52 -7.40 22.07
CA LYS A 415 26.97 -6.26 21.26
C LYS A 415 26.07 -6.04 20.03
N PRO A 416 26.10 -4.84 19.44
CA PRO A 416 25.31 -4.52 18.24
C PRO A 416 25.56 -5.48 17.08
N LEU A 417 24.51 -5.76 16.31
CA LEU A 417 24.61 -6.40 15.00
C LEU A 417 24.72 -5.32 13.93
N LYS A 418 25.75 -5.45 13.09
CA LYS A 418 26.11 -4.48 12.06
C LYS A 418 25.50 -4.88 10.74
N LEU A 419 24.71 -3.99 10.16
CA LEU A 419 24.10 -4.19 8.85
C LEU A 419 24.58 -3.14 7.85
N LYS A 420 25.00 -3.61 6.68
CA LYS A 420 25.31 -2.81 5.49
C LYS A 420 24.18 -2.86 4.48
N LYS A 421 24.33 -2.12 3.39
CA LYS A 421 23.47 -2.18 2.21
C LYS A 421 23.25 -3.63 1.77
N ASN A 422 21.98 -3.99 1.56
CA ASN A 422 21.54 -5.33 1.15
C ASN A 422 21.77 -6.46 2.18
N GLN A 423 22.20 -6.14 3.39
CA GLN A 423 22.28 -7.12 4.48
C GLN A 423 20.97 -7.16 5.27
N GLY A 424 20.80 -8.18 6.10
CA GLY A 424 19.61 -8.26 6.94
C GLY A 424 19.54 -9.47 7.86
N ILE A 425 18.43 -9.55 8.58
CA ILE A 425 18.09 -10.66 9.47
C ILE A 425 16.61 -10.98 9.27
N ILE A 426 16.31 -12.25 9.05
CA ILE A 426 14.95 -12.76 9.02
C ILE A 426 14.78 -13.90 10.02
N GLY A 427 13.69 -13.86 10.78
CA GLY A 427 13.25 -14.98 11.60
C GLY A 427 12.22 -15.85 10.89
N VAL A 428 11.58 -16.74 11.65
CA VAL A 428 10.45 -17.58 11.19
C VAL A 428 9.08 -17.08 11.68
N GLY A 429 9.04 -15.87 12.25
CA GLY A 429 7.82 -15.18 12.70
C GLY A 429 8.09 -14.35 13.94
N ALA A 430 7.44 -13.18 14.05
CA ALA A 430 7.62 -12.27 15.19
C ALA A 430 7.22 -12.89 16.55
N THR A 431 6.34 -13.89 16.55
CA THR A 431 5.95 -14.68 17.73
C THR A 431 6.85 -15.88 18.02
N LYS A 432 7.84 -16.16 17.16
CA LYS A 432 8.68 -17.37 17.22
C LYS A 432 10.17 -17.07 17.31
N THR A 433 10.59 -15.90 16.86
CA THR A 433 12.00 -15.51 16.79
C THR A 433 12.20 -14.18 17.52
N ALA A 434 13.08 -14.18 18.51
CA ALA A 434 13.40 -13.00 19.30
C ALA A 434 14.91 -12.75 19.31
N ILE A 435 15.32 -11.51 19.15
CA ILE A 435 16.67 -11.07 19.52
C ILE A 435 16.53 -10.21 20.77
N VAL A 436 17.28 -10.54 21.81
CA VAL A 436 17.20 -9.90 23.13
C VAL A 436 18.55 -9.30 23.49
N ALA A 437 18.58 -8.00 23.81
CA ALA A 437 19.80 -7.37 24.30
C ALA A 437 20.11 -7.84 25.72
N LYS A 438 21.36 -8.27 25.97
CA LYS A 438 21.81 -8.67 27.31
C LYS A 438 21.99 -7.50 28.28
N SER A 439 21.97 -6.27 27.77
CA SER A 439 22.15 -5.03 28.54
C SER A 439 21.30 -3.90 27.95
N PRO A 440 20.75 -3.01 28.78
CA PRO A 440 20.00 -1.83 28.31
C PRO A 440 20.88 -0.81 27.59
N ASN A 441 22.20 -0.98 27.55
CA ASN A 441 23.13 -0.04 26.89
C ASN A 441 23.45 -0.42 25.44
N ILE A 442 22.90 -1.52 24.92
CA ILE A 442 23.19 -2.02 23.57
C ILE A 442 22.22 -1.39 22.57
N ASP A 443 22.74 -0.77 21.51
CA ASP A 443 21.95 -0.54 20.30
C ASP A 443 21.92 -1.86 19.52
N MET A 444 20.74 -2.45 19.36
CA MET A 444 20.65 -3.83 18.87
C MET A 444 21.10 -3.96 17.42
N ILE A 445 20.62 -3.05 16.55
CA ILE A 445 20.96 -2.97 15.14
C ILE A 445 21.60 -1.59 14.87
N ILE A 446 22.76 -1.59 14.22
CA ILE A 446 23.45 -0.36 13.77
C ILE A 446 23.77 -0.43 12.27
N GLY A 447 23.62 0.70 11.59
CA GLY A 447 24.03 0.83 10.18
C GLY A 447 25.55 0.99 10.06
N ASP A 448 26.22 0.01 9.47
CA ASP A 448 27.70 -0.01 9.37
C ASP A 448 28.22 0.90 8.25
N ASP A 449 27.41 1.16 7.21
CA ASP A 449 27.78 2.07 6.11
C ASP A 449 27.88 3.55 6.54
N ARG A 450 27.45 3.87 7.77
CA ARG A 450 27.60 5.20 8.40
C ARG A 450 28.81 5.33 9.31
N ILE A 451 29.46 4.22 9.68
CA ILE A 451 30.50 4.24 10.72
C ILE A 451 31.83 4.85 10.21
N ASN A 452 32.00 4.99 8.89
CA ASN A 452 33.08 5.74 8.28
C ASN A 452 32.53 7.03 7.62
N PHE A 453 32.51 8.13 8.38
CA PHE A 453 32.01 9.47 8.02
C PHE A 453 32.70 10.15 6.81
N ILE A 454 33.56 9.45 6.07
CA ILE A 454 34.46 10.08 5.10
C ILE A 454 33.79 10.39 3.76
N ASP A 455 32.71 9.68 3.39
CA ASP A 455 32.01 9.92 2.12
C ASP A 455 30.50 10.15 2.33
N GLY A 456 30.14 11.42 2.53
CA GLY A 456 28.81 11.98 2.22
C GLY A 456 27.59 11.13 2.56
N GLY A 457 27.16 11.11 3.82
CA GLY A 457 25.77 10.85 4.20
C GLY A 457 25.12 9.58 3.65
N ASN A 458 25.84 8.46 3.59
CA ASN A 458 25.29 7.21 3.06
C ASN A 458 24.06 6.76 3.87
N THR A 459 22.98 6.49 3.14
CA THR A 459 21.79 5.82 3.67
C THR A 459 22.09 4.33 3.77
N THR A 460 22.08 3.79 4.99
CA THR A 460 22.15 2.33 5.17
C THR A 460 20.77 1.76 4.89
N SER A 461 20.69 0.75 4.02
CA SER A 461 19.44 0.03 3.72
C SER A 461 19.60 -1.45 3.99
N PHE A 462 18.77 -1.99 4.88
CA PHE A 462 18.85 -3.38 5.31
C PHE A 462 17.46 -3.99 5.46
N VAL A 463 17.39 -5.31 5.60
CA VAL A 463 16.15 -6.06 5.79
C VAL A 463 16.05 -6.57 7.23
N LEU A 464 14.94 -6.26 7.90
CA LEU A 464 14.52 -6.94 9.13
C LEU A 464 13.10 -7.45 8.91
N ALA A 465 12.87 -8.74 9.15
CA ALA A 465 11.54 -9.33 9.01
C ALA A 465 11.34 -10.53 9.93
N ASP A 466 10.08 -10.82 10.25
CA ASP A 466 9.66 -12.06 10.92
C ASP A 466 10.38 -12.35 12.24
N LEU A 467 10.72 -11.30 13.00
CA LEU A 467 11.39 -11.39 14.30
C LEU A 467 10.97 -10.23 15.21
N THR A 468 11.19 -10.40 16.51
CA THR A 468 11.01 -9.37 17.54
C THR A 468 12.36 -8.92 18.07
N LEU A 469 12.55 -7.60 18.23
CA LEU A 469 13.68 -7.00 18.93
C LEU A 469 13.24 -6.58 20.33
N GLN A 470 13.98 -6.96 21.37
CA GLN A 470 13.57 -6.75 22.76
C GLN A 470 14.72 -6.28 23.66
N GLY A 471 14.43 -5.25 24.46
CA GLY A 471 15.41 -4.60 25.34
C GLY A 471 16.33 -3.62 24.61
N GLY A 472 17.53 -3.45 25.17
CA GLY A 472 18.55 -2.55 24.62
C GLY A 472 18.24 -1.08 24.85
N ARG A 473 19.14 -0.22 24.35
CA ARG A 473 18.98 1.22 24.36
C ARG A 473 18.09 1.66 23.20
N ASN A 474 18.38 1.12 22.01
CA ASN A 474 17.63 1.31 20.78
C ASN A 474 17.48 -0.03 20.06
N GLY A 475 16.28 -0.31 19.53
CA GLY A 475 16.09 -1.45 18.63
C GLY A 475 16.86 -1.27 17.31
N ILE A 476 16.75 -0.07 16.72
CA ILE A 476 17.50 0.34 15.53
C ILE A 476 18.08 1.73 15.80
N TYR A 477 19.40 1.85 15.73
CA TYR A 477 20.10 3.13 15.82
C TYR A 477 20.61 3.51 14.42
N HIS A 478 20.11 4.64 13.91
CA HIS A 478 20.33 5.09 12.53
C HIS A 478 21.16 6.37 12.48
#